data_AF-F0LIP7-F1
#
_entry.id   AF-F0LIP7-F1
#
_cell.length_a   1.000
_cell.length_b   1.000
_cell.length_c   1.000
_cell.angle_alpha   90.00
_cell.angle_beta   90.00
_cell.angle_gamma   90.00
#
_symmetry.space_group_name_H-M   'P 1'
#
loop_
_entity.id
_entity.type
_entity.pdbx_description
1 polymer ?
#
loop_
_entity_poly.entity_id
_entity_poly.type
_entity_poly.pdbx_seq_one_letter_code
_entity_poly.pdbx_strand_id
1 'polypeptide(L)'
;MRTLKEWDVKVKLVRTKRGAILHKIELSENHFFLEQNPLKDSKYGVAYRKIKNKFPEFYMFWEIKNNRYTGRLLVGSFLEKEEIDEFITLLAQSEEFKKFEHILEEIEEEEKEG
;
A
#
# COMPACT_ATOMS: atom_id res chain seq x y z
N MET A 1 10.51 20.92 8.19
CA MET A 1 10.05 19.65 8.84
C MET A 1 11.08 19.10 9.85
N ARG A 2 10.69 18.40 10.94
CA ARG A 2 11.64 17.70 11.87
C ARG A 2 11.49 16.17 11.76
N THR A 3 12.56 15.49 11.36
CA THR A 3 12.60 14.02 11.27
C THR A 3 12.67 13.38 12.66
N LEU A 4 11.65 12.59 13.02
CA LEU A 4 11.59 11.89 14.30
C LEU A 4 12.19 10.48 14.24
N LYS A 5 12.19 9.87 13.05
CA LYS A 5 12.71 8.52 12.80
C LYS A 5 12.89 8.29 11.31
N GLU A 6 14.02 7.72 10.95
CA GLU A 6 14.35 7.29 9.59
C GLU A 6 14.32 5.77 9.49
N TRP A 7 13.90 5.26 8.33
CA TRP A 7 13.95 3.84 8.01
C TRP A 7 14.53 3.64 6.61
N ASP A 8 15.56 2.80 6.51
CA ASP A 8 15.98 2.23 5.24
C ASP A 8 15.01 1.13 4.82
N VAL A 9 14.14 1.44 3.88
CA VAL A 9 13.11 0.51 3.40
C VAL A 9 13.62 -0.25 2.18
N LYS A 10 13.61 -1.59 2.25
CA LYS A 10 13.96 -2.45 1.10
C LYS A 10 12.74 -3.15 0.54
N VAL A 11 12.41 -2.84 -0.72
CA VAL A 11 11.36 -3.54 -1.46
C VAL A 11 11.96 -4.74 -2.18
N LYS A 12 11.34 -5.92 -2.04
CA LYS A 12 11.77 -7.19 -2.65
C LYS A 12 10.59 -7.85 -3.37
N LEU A 13 10.86 -8.49 -4.49
CA LEU A 13 9.95 -9.46 -5.09
C LEU A 13 10.24 -10.85 -4.51
N VAL A 14 9.20 -11.52 -4.01
CA VAL A 14 9.31 -12.85 -3.42
C VAL A 14 8.33 -13.82 -4.06
N ARG A 15 8.74 -15.09 -4.18
CA ARG A 15 7.88 -16.16 -4.67
C ARG A 15 7.44 -17.04 -3.51
N THR A 16 6.14 -17.21 -3.33
CA THR A 16 5.58 -18.13 -2.33
C THR A 16 5.75 -19.59 -2.76
N LYS A 17 5.63 -20.53 -1.82
CA LYS A 17 5.63 -21.99 -2.12
C LYS A 17 4.58 -22.41 -3.16
N ARG A 18 3.49 -21.65 -3.30
CA ARG A 18 2.41 -21.90 -4.28
C ARG A 18 2.59 -21.12 -5.59
N GLY A 19 3.75 -20.52 -5.81
CA GLY A 19 4.09 -19.83 -7.07
C GLY A 19 3.66 -18.37 -7.16
N ALA A 20 2.85 -17.85 -6.22
CA ALA A 20 2.47 -16.43 -6.22
C ALA A 20 3.72 -15.54 -6.08
N ILE A 21 3.84 -14.53 -6.93
CA ILE A 21 4.85 -13.48 -6.87
C ILE A 21 4.24 -12.31 -6.11
N LEU A 22 4.93 -11.84 -5.06
CA LEU A 22 4.46 -10.83 -4.13
C LEU A 22 5.55 -9.82 -3.84
N HIS A 23 5.16 -8.58 -3.56
CA HIS A 23 6.07 -7.58 -3.02
C HIS A 23 6.22 -7.75 -1.50
N LYS A 24 7.44 -7.60 -1.01
CA LYS A 24 7.80 -7.57 0.42
C LYS A 24 8.53 -6.27 0.70
N ILE A 25 8.02 -5.47 1.63
CA ILE A 25 8.65 -4.25 2.13
C ILE A 25 9.30 -4.60 3.47
N GLU A 26 10.63 -4.70 3.49
CA GLU A 26 11.39 -5.08 4.66
C GLU A 26 11.81 -3.85 5.46
N LEU A 27 11.44 -3.84 6.75
CA LEU A 27 11.84 -2.79 7.70
C LEU A 27 12.97 -3.26 8.63
N SER A 28 12.98 -4.55 8.98
CA SER A 28 14.08 -5.25 9.65
C SER A 28 13.94 -6.76 9.49
N GLU A 29 14.92 -7.54 9.98
CA GLU A 29 14.98 -9.01 9.83
C GLU A 29 13.67 -9.74 10.19
N ASN A 30 12.98 -9.27 11.22
CA ASN A 30 11.73 -9.87 11.72
C ASN A 30 10.53 -8.92 11.65
N HIS A 31 10.60 -7.84 10.88
CA HIS A 31 9.51 -6.88 10.70
C HIS A 31 9.42 -6.46 9.25
N PHE A 32 8.34 -6.86 8.59
CA PHE A 32 8.13 -6.56 7.18
C PHE A 32 6.64 -6.50 6.87
N PHE A 33 6.33 -5.90 5.74
CA PHE A 33 5.03 -5.91 5.11
C PHE A 33 5.07 -6.88 3.92
N LEU A 34 4.09 -7.76 3.81
CA LEU A 34 3.98 -8.72 2.70
C LEU A 34 2.67 -8.50 1.96
N GLU A 35 2.76 -8.38 0.64
CA GLU A 35 1.60 -8.21 -0.22
C GLU A 35 0.60 -9.35 -0.03
N GLN A 36 -0.68 -8.99 0.01
CA GLN A 36 -1.77 -9.95 0.03
C GLN A 36 -1.65 -10.86 -1.18
N ASN A 37 -1.64 -12.17 -0.93
CA ASN A 37 -1.64 -13.14 -2.01
C ASN A 37 -3.01 -13.13 -2.72
N PRO A 38 -3.11 -12.69 -3.99
CA PRO A 38 -4.38 -12.73 -4.71
C PRO A 38 -4.78 -14.16 -5.02
N LEU A 39 -3.85 -15.10 -5.20
CA LEU A 39 -4.13 -16.51 -5.51
C LEU A 39 -4.65 -17.30 -4.31
N LYS A 40 -4.63 -16.73 -3.11
CA LYS A 40 -5.18 -17.39 -1.92
C LYS A 40 -6.71 -17.30 -1.95
N ASP A 41 -7.38 -18.45 -1.88
CA ASP A 41 -8.84 -18.50 -1.76
C ASP A 41 -9.26 -18.23 -0.31
N SER A 42 -9.22 -16.95 0.06
CA SER A 42 -9.68 -16.44 1.36
C SER A 42 -10.44 -15.15 1.15
N LYS A 43 -11.23 -14.71 2.15
CA LYS A 43 -11.97 -13.44 2.11
C LYS A 43 -11.12 -12.29 1.57
N TYR A 44 -9.90 -12.11 2.12
CA TYR A 44 -8.99 -11.04 1.71
C TYR A 44 -8.30 -11.29 0.37
N GLY A 45 -8.01 -12.54 0.00
CA GLY A 45 -7.43 -12.85 -1.31
C GLY A 45 -8.43 -12.63 -2.45
N VAL A 46 -9.69 -13.01 -2.25
CA VAL A 46 -10.79 -12.75 -3.20
C VAL A 46 -11.07 -11.26 -3.33
N ALA A 47 -11.15 -10.53 -2.21
CA ALA A 47 -11.34 -9.09 -2.23
C ALA A 47 -10.18 -8.38 -2.96
N TYR A 48 -8.93 -8.73 -2.61
CA TYR A 48 -7.76 -8.13 -3.25
C TYR A 48 -7.70 -8.40 -4.75
N ARG A 49 -8.01 -9.62 -5.19
CA ARG A 49 -8.10 -9.95 -6.63
C ARG A 49 -9.11 -9.07 -7.36
N LYS A 50 -10.30 -8.84 -6.76
CA LYS A 50 -11.32 -7.97 -7.35
C LYS A 50 -10.86 -6.52 -7.42
N ILE A 51 -10.19 -6.02 -6.39
CA ILE A 51 -9.65 -4.66 -6.38
C ILE A 51 -8.57 -4.53 -7.45
N LYS A 52 -7.61 -5.46 -7.54
CA LYS A 52 -6.55 -5.44 -8.56
C LYS A 52 -7.08 -5.48 -10.00
N ASN A 53 -8.21 -6.16 -10.24
CA ASN A 53 -8.83 -6.15 -11.57
C ASN A 53 -9.35 -4.77 -11.98
N LYS A 54 -9.73 -3.94 -11.00
CA LYS A 54 -10.24 -2.59 -11.22
C LYS A 54 -9.14 -1.53 -11.14
N PHE A 55 -8.22 -1.70 -10.18
CA PHE A 55 -7.08 -0.85 -9.91
C PHE A 55 -5.81 -1.73 -9.86
N PRO A 56 -5.19 -2.02 -11.03
CA PRO A 56 -4.00 -2.88 -11.10
C PRO A 56 -2.85 -2.39 -10.24
N GLU A 57 -2.75 -1.09 -10.01
CA GLU A 57 -1.72 -0.45 -9.19
C GLU A 57 -2.08 -0.31 -7.71
N PHE A 58 -3.21 -0.88 -7.28
CA PHE A 58 -3.51 -0.98 -5.85
C PHE A 58 -2.64 -2.06 -5.20
N TYR A 59 -2.10 -1.79 -4.03
CA TYR A 59 -1.32 -2.73 -3.24
C TYR A 59 -1.84 -2.79 -1.82
N MET A 60 -1.92 -4.01 -1.28
CA MET A 60 -2.33 -4.27 0.09
C MET A 60 -1.30 -5.15 0.75
N PHE A 61 -0.67 -4.65 1.81
CA PHE A 61 0.36 -5.38 2.54
C PHE A 61 -0.04 -5.60 3.99
N TRP A 62 0.19 -6.82 4.45
CA TRP A 62 0.02 -7.17 5.86
C TRP A 62 1.33 -7.00 6.61
N GLU A 63 1.28 -6.32 7.74
CA GLU A 63 2.42 -6.27 8.65
C GLU A 63 2.62 -7.63 9.33
N ILE A 64 3.84 -8.13 9.24
CA ILE A 64 4.32 -9.33 9.89
C ILE A 64 5.47 -8.94 10.80
N LYS A 65 5.33 -9.25 12.09
CA LYS A 65 6.37 -9.05 13.09
C LYS A 65 6.61 -10.35 13.85
N ASN A 66 7.87 -10.76 13.98
CA ASN A 66 8.26 -12.03 14.62
C ASN A 66 7.47 -13.23 14.06
N ASN A 67 7.37 -13.30 12.72
CA ASN A 67 6.62 -14.33 11.98
C ASN A 67 5.12 -14.44 12.30
N ARG A 68 4.51 -13.38 12.85
CA ARG A 68 3.06 -13.31 13.10
C ARG A 68 2.45 -12.09 12.44
N TYR A 69 1.25 -12.25 11.91
CA TYR A 69 0.43 -11.12 11.47
C TYR A 69 0.09 -10.25 12.67
N THR A 70 0.34 -8.95 12.58
CA THR A 70 -0.01 -8.01 13.65
C THR A 70 -1.44 -7.50 13.53
N GLY A 71 -2.05 -7.69 12.35
CA GLY A 71 -3.34 -7.11 11.99
C GLY A 71 -3.26 -5.71 11.39
N ARG A 72 -2.07 -5.07 11.37
CA ARG A 72 -1.87 -3.80 10.68
C ARG A 72 -1.76 -4.02 9.18
N LEU A 73 -2.29 -3.05 8.44
CA LEU A 73 -2.36 -3.05 7.00
C LEU A 73 -1.73 -1.77 6.47
N LEU A 74 -0.90 -1.91 5.43
CA LEU A 74 -0.46 -0.81 4.59
C LEU A 74 -1.15 -0.98 3.23
N VAL A 75 -1.88 0.04 2.80
CA VAL A 75 -2.51 0.08 1.48
C VAL A 75 -2.06 1.34 0.74
N GLY A 76 -1.95 1.23 -0.57
CA GLY A 76 -1.63 2.36 -1.44
C GLY A 76 -1.96 2.02 -2.88
N SER A 77 -2.13 3.03 -3.71
CA SER A 77 -2.27 2.87 -5.15
C SER A 77 -1.48 3.96 -5.86
N PHE A 78 -0.82 3.60 -6.95
CA PHE A 78 -0.48 4.59 -7.97
C PHE A 78 -1.72 4.75 -8.85
N LEU A 79 -2.12 5.97 -9.15
CA LEU A 79 -3.33 6.27 -9.92
C LEU A 79 -3.03 7.39 -10.89
N GLU A 80 -3.54 7.26 -12.12
CA GLU A 80 -3.62 8.37 -13.05
C GLU A 80 -4.70 9.35 -12.61
N LYS A 81 -4.63 10.59 -13.10
CA LYS A 81 -5.54 11.67 -12.68
C LYS A 81 -7.01 11.29 -12.85
N GLU A 82 -7.34 10.56 -13.91
CA GLU A 82 -8.70 10.12 -14.24
C GLU A 82 -9.21 9.00 -13.30
N GLU A 83 -8.31 8.24 -12.68
CA GLU A 83 -8.65 7.11 -11.79
C GLU A 83 -8.86 7.54 -10.34
N ILE A 84 -8.36 8.72 -9.96
CA ILE A 84 -8.45 9.27 -8.59
C ILE A 84 -9.91 9.35 -8.13
N ASP A 85 -10.79 9.90 -8.96
CA ASP A 85 -12.20 10.08 -8.58
C ASP A 85 -12.90 8.74 -8.33
N GLU A 86 -12.70 7.76 -9.22
CA GLU A 86 -13.32 6.45 -9.06
C GLU A 86 -12.80 5.72 -7.82
N PHE A 87 -11.51 5.86 -7.52
CA PHE A 87 -10.89 5.29 -6.33
C PHE A 87 -11.43 5.94 -5.05
N ILE A 88 -11.52 7.28 -5.00
CA ILE A 88 -12.05 8.00 -3.85
C ILE A 88 -13.54 7.70 -3.65
N THR A 89 -14.36 7.69 -4.70
CA THR A 89 -15.78 7.25 -4.62
C THR A 89 -15.87 5.89 -3.95
N LEU A 90 -15.04 4.94 -4.38
CA LEU A 90 -15.08 3.57 -3.87
C LEU A 90 -14.68 3.48 -2.39
N LEU A 91 -13.74 4.30 -1.94
CA LEU A 91 -13.29 4.34 -0.55
C LEU A 91 -14.22 5.14 0.37
N ALA A 92 -14.59 6.35 -0.03
CA ALA A 92 -15.44 7.25 0.73
C ALA A 92 -16.91 6.83 0.70
N GLN A 93 -17.28 5.92 -0.21
CA GLN A 93 -18.66 5.46 -0.45
C GLN A 93 -19.64 6.63 -0.69
N SER A 94 -19.12 7.76 -1.15
CA SER A 94 -19.87 9.01 -1.31
C SER A 94 -19.30 9.76 -2.50
N GLU A 95 -20.15 10.37 -3.31
CA GLU A 95 -19.78 11.24 -4.43
C GLU A 95 -19.43 12.67 -3.99
N GLU A 96 -19.63 12.99 -2.70
CA GLU A 96 -19.50 14.34 -2.18
C GLU A 96 -18.09 14.91 -2.26
N PHE A 97 -17.07 14.06 -2.30
CA PHE A 97 -15.67 14.49 -2.41
C PHE A 97 -15.38 15.24 -3.73
N LYS A 98 -16.16 15.00 -4.80
CA LYS A 98 -16.02 15.72 -6.09
C LYS A 98 -16.26 17.23 -5.99
N LYS A 99 -16.82 17.70 -4.87
CA LYS A 99 -17.05 19.13 -4.60
C LYS A 99 -15.80 19.83 -4.06
N PHE A 100 -14.78 19.09 -3.61
CA PHE A 100 -13.56 19.65 -3.06
C PHE A 100 -12.50 19.77 -4.16
N GLU A 101 -11.83 20.93 -4.22
CA GLU A 101 -10.74 21.15 -5.17
C GLU A 101 -9.46 20.45 -4.70
N HIS A 102 -8.67 19.98 -5.67
CA HIS A 102 -7.36 19.41 -5.40
C HIS A 102 -6.37 20.54 -5.02
N ILE A 103 -5.94 20.55 -3.76
CA ILE A 103 -4.94 21.48 -3.24
C ILE A 103 -3.61 20.73 -3.10
N LEU A 104 -2.59 21.17 -3.82
CA LEU A 104 -1.23 20.69 -3.66
C LEU A 104 -0.59 21.43 -2.47
N GLU A 105 -0.17 20.70 -1.44
CA GLU A 105 0.70 21.26 -0.41
C GLU A 105 2.14 21.33 -0.96
N GLU A 106 2.81 22.45 -0.74
CA GLU A 106 4.24 22.57 -1.01
C GLU A 106 5.01 21.67 -0.03
N ILE A 107 5.84 20.77 -0.57
CA ILE A 107 6.70 19.89 0.23
C ILE A 107 7.99 20.68 0.50
N GLU A 108 8.24 21.04 1.76
CA GLU A 108 9.49 21.68 2.18
C GLU A 108 10.70 20.75 1.90
N GLU A 109 11.77 21.28 1.29
CA GLU A 109 13.02 20.54 1.11
C GLU A 109 13.69 20.24 2.46
N GLU A 110 14.17 19.00 2.65
CA GLU A 110 14.91 18.62 3.85
C GLU A 110 16.26 19.35 3.93
N GLU A 111 16.56 20.00 5.06
CA GLU A 111 17.87 20.58 5.33
C GLU A 111 18.92 19.46 5.37
N LYS A 112 19.84 19.46 4.39
CA LYS A 112 21.00 18.57 4.41
C LYS A 112 21.98 19.06 5.47
N GLU A 113 22.07 18.36 6.60
CA GLU A 113 23.20 18.54 7.52
C GLU A 113 24.49 18.14 6.80
N GLY A 114 25.43 19.09 6.72
CA GLY A 114 26.74 18.95 6.05
C GLY A 114 27.86 18.45 6.97
#